data_AF-A0A1M6LTU1-F1
#
_entry.id   AF-A0A1M6LTU1-F1
#
_cell.length_a   1.000
_cell.length_b   1.000
_cell.length_c   1.000
_cell.angle_alpha   90.00
_cell.angle_beta   90.00
_cell.angle_gamma   90.00
#
_symmetry.space_group_name_H-M   'P 1'
#
loop_
_entity.id
_entity.type
_entity.pdbx_description
1 polymer ?
#
loop_
_entity_poly.entity_id
_entity_poly.type
_entity_poly.pdbx_seq_one_letter_code
_entity_poly.pdbx_strand_id
1 'polypeptide(L)'
;MKSIYKFMIFIIIVMIVMLILINIREDIKYSSEENAIPPIANEIKTTVKLYFIQGNELVEEKRTIISKDSHIENQIIKELIKGPRNKTLISPMPKNVKIISAETIEGIYYLNLSREFIDNNLWNTIDRRLIIWSIVNSVTELNYIKGVQFLIEGEKMTFDFEKYSLESPFMFSEDFIREDKNTPFGVIKEFLNNILTSRYDKAYTMLSDESRKSISFEDFKDIFSDYNNDLENYDIFTYHTQKFSNYVKVTVIYVFLEADGFDYNKKIEEDWKLVRENGMWKIVVID
;
A
#
# COMPACT_ATOMS: atom_id res chain seq x y z
N MET A 1 -8.72 -2.26 96.36
CA MET A 1 -9.88 -1.92 95.50
C MET A 1 -9.79 -0.54 94.83
N LYS A 2 -9.33 0.55 95.49
CA LYS A 2 -9.30 1.89 94.87
C LYS A 2 -8.37 2.06 93.65
N SER A 3 -7.32 1.25 93.53
CA SER A 3 -6.40 1.31 92.38
C SER A 3 -6.94 0.61 91.13
N ILE A 4 -7.78 -0.40 91.30
CA ILE A 4 -8.29 -1.25 90.21
C ILE A 4 -9.35 -0.49 89.40
N TYR A 5 -10.23 0.27 90.05
CA TYR A 5 -11.23 1.05 89.33
C TYR A 5 -10.59 2.19 88.51
N LYS A 6 -9.48 2.78 88.98
CA LYS A 6 -8.73 3.80 88.21
C LYS A 6 -8.12 3.21 86.94
N PHE A 7 -7.59 1.99 87.02
CA PHE A 7 -7.05 1.27 85.86
C PHE A 7 -8.16 0.88 84.87
N MET A 8 -9.32 0.43 85.34
CA MET A 8 -10.47 0.15 84.47
C MET A 8 -10.99 1.41 83.78
N ILE A 9 -11.09 2.54 84.50
CA ILE A 9 -11.51 3.82 83.90
C ILE A 9 -10.52 4.27 82.81
N PHE A 10 -9.22 4.09 83.04
CA PHE A 10 -8.19 4.40 82.05
C PHE A 10 -8.35 3.56 80.77
N ILE A 11 -8.58 2.25 80.88
CA ILE A 11 -8.81 1.38 79.72
C ILE A 11 -10.06 1.79 78.94
N ILE A 12 -11.15 2.13 79.63
CA ILE A 12 -12.39 2.58 79.01
C ILE A 12 -12.17 3.89 78.24
N ILE A 13 -11.41 4.83 78.80
CA ILE A 13 -11.05 6.09 78.13
C ILE A 13 -10.22 5.80 76.87
N VAL A 14 -9.24 4.90 76.94
CA VAL A 14 -8.42 4.52 75.77
C VAL A 14 -9.29 3.87 74.69
N MET A 15 -10.23 3.00 75.04
CA MET A 15 -11.16 2.39 74.09
C MET A 15 -12.07 3.43 73.42
N ILE A 16 -12.57 4.40 74.19
CA ILE A 16 -13.41 5.49 73.66
C ILE A 16 -12.58 6.37 72.72
N VAL A 17 -11.33 6.70 73.07
CA VAL A 17 -10.43 7.45 72.20
C VAL A 17 -10.13 6.68 70.91
N MET A 18 -9.95 5.36 70.99
CA MET A 18 -9.72 4.51 69.81
C MET A 18 -10.96 4.45 68.91
N LEU A 19 -12.16 4.38 69.48
CA LEU A 19 -13.42 4.45 68.74
C LEU A 19 -13.64 5.82 68.08
N ILE A 20 -13.27 6.90 68.77
CA ILE A 20 -13.30 8.26 68.21
C ILE A 20 -12.30 8.38 67.05
N LEU A 21 -11.08 7.82 67.18
CA LEU A 21 -10.08 7.82 66.10
C LEU A 21 -10.53 7.04 64.87
N ILE A 22 -11.30 5.96 65.04
CA ILE A 22 -11.91 5.22 63.90
C ILE A 22 -12.98 6.07 63.20
N ASN A 23 -13.75 6.87 63.95
CA ASN A 23 -14.77 7.77 63.41
C ASN A 23 -14.22 9.08 62.83
N ILE A 24 -12.94 9.43 63.08
CA ILE A 24 -12.27 10.61 62.49
C ILE A 24 -11.63 10.27 61.14
N ARG A 25 -11.85 9.07 60.59
CA ARG A 25 -11.55 8.84 59.18
C ARG A 25 -12.54 9.66 58.35
N GLU A 26 -12.15 10.89 58.07
CA GLU A 26 -12.89 11.84 57.23
C GLU A 26 -13.45 11.10 56.03
N ASP A 27 -14.75 11.26 55.81
CA ASP A 27 -15.36 10.98 54.51
C ASP A 27 -14.53 11.73 53.47
N ILE A 28 -13.63 11.01 52.78
CA ILE A 28 -12.97 11.52 51.60
C ILE A 28 -14.12 11.73 50.61
N LYS A 29 -14.65 12.95 50.61
CA LYS A 29 -15.59 13.41 49.61
C LYS A 29 -14.82 13.40 48.31
N TYR A 30 -14.92 12.30 47.58
CA TYR A 30 -14.49 12.21 46.20
C TYR A 30 -15.28 13.28 45.45
N SER A 31 -14.64 14.44 45.31
CA SER A 31 -15.05 15.51 44.42
C SER A 31 -14.95 14.95 43.01
N SER A 32 -16.03 14.38 42.50
CA SER A 32 -16.20 14.10 41.08
C SER A 32 -16.55 15.41 40.36
N GLU A 33 -15.63 16.36 40.40
CA GLU A 33 -15.44 17.32 39.30
C GLU A 33 -14.34 16.78 38.39
N GLU A 34 -14.49 15.53 37.97
CA GLU A 34 -13.90 15.12 36.71
C GLU A 34 -14.81 15.77 35.67
N ASN A 35 -14.33 16.86 35.05
CA ASN A 35 -14.93 17.32 33.81
C ASN A 35 -15.09 16.07 32.94
N ALA A 36 -16.33 15.71 32.62
CA ALA A 36 -16.58 14.60 31.71
C ALA A 36 -15.88 14.95 30.39
N ILE A 37 -14.68 14.42 30.19
CA ILE A 37 -14.06 14.40 28.88
C ILE A 37 -14.94 13.39 28.14
N PRO A 38 -15.79 13.81 27.19
CA PRO A 38 -16.46 12.84 26.35
C PRO A 38 -15.36 11.92 25.80
N PRO A 39 -15.56 10.59 25.74
CA PRO A 39 -14.54 9.71 25.20
C PRO A 39 -14.11 10.30 23.85
N ILE A 40 -12.88 10.82 23.80
CA ILE A 40 -12.29 11.28 22.56
C ILE A 40 -12.25 10.00 21.75
N ALA A 41 -13.17 9.87 20.78
CA ALA A 41 -13.13 8.77 19.83
C ALA A 41 -11.70 8.77 19.31
N ASN A 42 -10.91 7.76 19.66
CA ASN A 42 -9.50 7.69 19.32
C ASN A 42 -9.43 7.71 17.79
N GLU A 43 -9.19 8.90 17.23
CA GLU A 43 -9.13 9.08 15.80
C GLU A 43 -7.91 8.33 15.28
N ILE A 44 -8.16 7.22 14.57
CA ILE A 44 -7.13 6.47 13.91
C ILE A 44 -6.73 7.29 12.68
N LYS A 45 -5.50 7.81 12.71
CA LYS A 45 -4.91 8.53 11.58
C LYS A 45 -3.98 7.58 10.83
N THR A 46 -4.37 7.24 9.61
CA THR A 46 -3.58 6.37 8.74
C THR A 46 -3.30 7.09 7.43
N THR A 47 -2.04 7.11 7.02
CA THR A 47 -1.68 7.59 5.68
C THR A 47 -1.66 6.39 4.75
N VAL A 48 -2.48 6.44 3.70
CA VAL A 48 -2.60 5.38 2.68
C VAL A 48 -2.28 5.96 1.31
N LYS A 49 -1.94 5.09 0.37
CA LYS A 49 -1.87 5.46 -1.05
C LYS A 49 -3.21 5.19 -1.71
N LEU A 50 -3.73 6.18 -2.42
CA LEU A 50 -4.88 6.02 -3.29
C LEU A 50 -4.38 6.01 -4.73
N TYR A 51 -4.79 5.03 -5.51
CA TYR A 51 -4.41 4.88 -6.91
C TYR A 51 -5.49 5.51 -7.78
N PHE A 52 -5.13 6.47 -8.64
CA PHE A 52 -6.06 7.14 -9.55
C PHE A 52 -5.62 7.00 -11.01
N ILE A 53 -6.56 7.08 -11.94
CA ILE A 53 -6.32 6.76 -13.34
C ILE A 53 -5.75 7.97 -14.07
N GLN A 54 -4.69 7.79 -14.85
CA GLN A 54 -4.25 8.77 -15.84
C GLN A 54 -3.74 8.09 -17.11
N GLY A 55 -4.46 8.29 -18.21
CA GLY A 55 -4.21 7.55 -19.44
C GLY A 55 -4.46 6.06 -19.19
N ASN A 56 -3.45 5.24 -19.48
CA ASN A 56 -3.52 3.78 -19.31
C ASN A 56 -2.80 3.29 -18.03
N GLU A 57 -2.63 4.16 -17.03
CA GLU A 57 -1.86 3.88 -15.82
C GLU A 57 -2.56 4.36 -14.54
N LEU A 58 -2.09 3.86 -13.40
CA LEU A 58 -2.54 4.17 -12.05
C LEU A 58 -1.46 4.96 -11.29
N VAL A 59 -1.79 6.18 -10.89
CA VAL A 59 -0.89 7.09 -10.19
C VAL A 59 -1.21 7.08 -8.70
N GLU A 60 -0.20 6.92 -7.85
CA GLU A 60 -0.39 7.03 -6.39
C GLU A 60 -0.60 8.49 -5.95
N GLU A 61 -1.57 8.70 -5.06
CA GLU A 61 -1.78 9.93 -4.32
C GLU A 61 -1.87 9.60 -2.82
N LYS A 62 -0.97 10.15 -2.02
CA LYS A 62 -0.98 9.94 -0.57
C LYS A 62 -2.15 10.69 0.08
N ARG A 63 -2.96 9.98 0.85
CA ARG A 63 -4.11 10.52 1.59
C ARG A 63 -4.03 10.13 3.06
N THR A 64 -4.13 11.12 3.94
CA THR A 64 -4.33 10.86 5.37
C THR A 64 -5.82 10.68 5.63
N ILE A 65 -6.19 9.48 6.06
CA ILE A 65 -7.53 9.11 6.47
C ILE A 65 -7.60 9.23 7.99
N ILE A 66 -8.64 9.91 8.47
CA ILE A 66 -8.95 10.04 9.88
C ILE A 66 -10.27 9.31 10.09
N SER A 67 -10.24 8.20 10.82
CA SER A 67 -11.43 7.39 11.10
C SER A 67 -11.64 7.26 12.59
N LYS A 68 -12.91 7.31 13.03
CA LYS A 68 -13.30 7.01 14.41
C LYS A 68 -13.58 5.51 14.63
N ASP A 69 -13.70 4.76 13.52
CA ASP A 69 -13.95 3.32 13.50
C ASP A 69 -12.76 2.58 12.88
N SER A 70 -12.65 1.29 13.18
CA SER A 70 -11.61 0.40 12.67
C SER A 70 -11.72 0.08 11.17
N HIS A 71 -12.85 0.39 10.52
CA HIS A 71 -13.10 0.09 9.11
C HIS A 71 -12.47 1.13 8.16
N ILE A 72 -11.13 1.17 8.13
CA ILE A 72 -10.37 2.10 7.28
C ILE A 72 -10.65 1.83 5.80
N GLU A 73 -10.88 0.57 5.41
CA GLU A 73 -11.22 0.15 4.06
C GLU A 73 -12.45 0.88 3.50
N ASN A 74 -13.51 1.05 4.31
CA ASN A 74 -14.71 1.79 3.91
C ASN A 74 -14.40 3.29 3.70
N GLN A 75 -13.45 3.84 4.45
CA GLN A 75 -13.03 5.23 4.28
C GLN A 75 -12.20 5.41 3.01
N ILE A 76 -11.36 4.43 2.64
CA ILE A 76 -10.62 4.42 1.37
C ILE A 76 -11.59 4.52 0.18
N ILE A 77 -12.64 3.70 0.16
CA ILE A 77 -13.66 3.76 -0.89
C ILE A 77 -14.34 5.14 -0.94
N LYS A 78 -14.70 5.72 0.21
CA LYS A 78 -15.26 7.07 0.26
C LYS A 78 -14.30 8.14 -0.27
N GLU A 79 -13.01 8.03 0.00
CA GLU A 79 -11.99 8.94 -0.54
C GLU A 79 -11.83 8.77 -2.05
N LEU A 80 -11.92 7.55 -2.59
CA LEU A 80 -11.95 7.32 -4.04
C LEU A 80 -13.19 7.96 -4.69
N ILE A 81 -14.37 7.84 -4.08
CA ILE A 81 -15.61 8.51 -4.54
C ILE A 81 -15.47 10.04 -4.52
N LYS A 82 -14.81 10.61 -3.49
CA LYS A 82 -14.51 12.05 -3.44
C LYS A 82 -13.62 12.47 -4.62
N GLY A 83 -12.72 11.58 -5.03
CA GLY A 83 -11.83 11.75 -6.16
C GLY A 83 -10.46 12.33 -5.79
N PRO A 84 -9.58 12.45 -6.80
CA PRO A 84 -8.22 12.93 -6.62
C PRO A 84 -8.18 14.42 -6.28
N ARG A 85 -7.13 14.85 -5.58
CA ARG A 85 -6.83 16.28 -5.39
C ARG A 85 -6.33 16.90 -6.69
N ASN A 86 -5.56 16.13 -7.45
CA ASN A 86 -5.13 16.52 -8.79
C ASN A 86 -6.27 16.34 -9.80
N LYS A 87 -6.77 17.45 -10.35
CA LYS A 87 -7.86 17.46 -11.34
C LYS A 87 -7.50 16.82 -12.69
N THR A 88 -6.23 16.54 -12.95
CA THR A 88 -5.78 15.83 -14.16
C THR A 88 -5.82 14.31 -14.02
N LEU A 89 -6.20 13.80 -12.84
CA LEU A 89 -6.41 12.38 -12.58
C LEU A 89 -7.91 12.08 -12.61
N ILE A 90 -8.25 10.84 -12.97
CA ILE A 90 -9.62 10.36 -13.08
C ILE A 90 -9.89 9.44 -11.88
N SER A 91 -11.04 9.64 -11.23
CA SER A 91 -11.50 8.74 -10.18
C SER A 91 -12.04 7.43 -10.78
N PRO A 92 -11.74 6.26 -10.19
CA PRO A 92 -12.35 5.00 -10.59
C PRO A 92 -13.84 4.92 -10.23
N MET A 93 -14.34 5.82 -9.37
CA MET A 93 -15.70 5.73 -8.82
C MET A 93 -16.51 7.00 -9.14
N PRO A 94 -17.67 6.86 -9.81
CA PRO A 94 -18.63 7.95 -9.94
C PRO A 94 -19.11 8.46 -8.58
N LYS A 95 -19.42 9.77 -8.50
CA LYS A 95 -19.84 10.44 -7.24
C LYS A 95 -21.18 9.94 -6.67
N ASN A 96 -22.01 9.33 -7.51
CA ASN A 96 -23.33 8.81 -7.14
C ASN A 96 -23.32 7.33 -6.73
N VAL A 97 -22.16 6.65 -6.78
CA VAL A 97 -22.04 5.26 -6.31
C VAL A 97 -22.26 5.20 -4.80
N LYS A 98 -23.01 4.20 -4.35
CA LYS A 98 -23.23 3.91 -2.94
C LYS A 98 -22.59 2.57 -2.57
N ILE A 99 -22.03 2.51 -1.37
CA ILE A 99 -21.67 1.26 -0.71
C ILE A 99 -22.97 0.71 -0.10
N ILE A 100 -23.49 -0.40 -0.63
CA ILE A 100 -24.69 -1.07 -0.10
C ILE A 100 -24.32 -1.82 1.18
N SER A 101 -23.26 -2.62 1.11
CA SER A 101 -22.69 -3.34 2.24
C SER A 101 -21.20 -3.58 2.01
N ALA A 102 -20.45 -3.74 3.09
CA ALA A 102 -19.03 -4.05 3.02
C ALA A 102 -18.58 -4.81 4.27
N GLU A 103 -17.81 -5.88 4.07
CA GLU A 103 -17.32 -6.72 5.16
C GLU A 103 -15.94 -7.30 4.81
N THR A 104 -15.08 -7.44 5.82
CA THR A 104 -13.78 -8.09 5.67
C THR A 104 -13.83 -9.46 6.33
N ILE A 105 -13.65 -10.53 5.55
CA ILE A 105 -13.64 -11.91 6.04
C ILE A 105 -12.33 -12.56 5.59
N GLU A 106 -11.54 -13.07 6.55
CA GLU A 106 -10.26 -13.77 6.29
C GLU A 106 -9.25 -12.99 5.42
N GLY A 107 -9.31 -11.66 5.48
CA GLY A 107 -8.46 -10.75 4.70
C GLY A 107 -8.99 -10.46 3.29
N ILE A 108 -10.20 -10.90 2.93
CA ILE A 108 -10.87 -10.48 1.71
C ILE A 108 -11.92 -9.43 2.04
N TYR A 109 -11.85 -8.29 1.36
CA TYR A 109 -12.83 -7.22 1.47
C TYR A 109 -13.96 -7.43 0.46
N TYR A 110 -15.14 -7.82 0.94
CA TYR A 110 -16.35 -8.00 0.13
C TYR A 110 -17.04 -6.65 0.02
N LEU A 111 -16.96 -6.03 -1.16
CA LEU A 111 -17.47 -4.70 -1.43
C LEU A 111 -18.72 -4.80 -2.31
N ASN A 112 -19.89 -4.57 -1.72
CA ASN A 112 -21.16 -4.52 -2.43
C ASN A 112 -21.53 -3.08 -2.78
N LEU A 113 -21.60 -2.79 -4.08
CA LEU A 113 -21.85 -1.47 -4.62
C LEU A 113 -23.19 -1.40 -5.32
N SER A 114 -23.73 -0.18 -5.41
CA SER A 114 -24.91 0.09 -6.20
C SER A 114 -24.62 0.03 -7.70
N ARG A 115 -25.68 -0.23 -8.49
CA ARG A 115 -25.55 -0.44 -9.94
C ARG A 115 -24.94 0.74 -10.70
N GLU A 116 -25.01 1.96 -10.17
CA GLU A 116 -24.35 3.14 -10.74
C GLU A 116 -22.83 2.98 -10.87
N PHE A 117 -22.22 2.03 -10.13
CA PHE A 117 -20.80 1.72 -10.29
C PHE A 117 -20.46 1.21 -11.68
N ILE A 118 -21.34 0.42 -12.31
CA ILE A 118 -21.14 -0.14 -13.66
C ILE A 118 -21.94 0.62 -14.74
N ASP A 119 -23.10 1.17 -14.37
CA ASP A 119 -24.01 1.87 -15.29
C ASP A 119 -23.59 3.34 -15.45
N ASN A 120 -22.39 3.57 -15.99
CA ASN A 120 -21.88 4.90 -16.26
C ASN A 120 -20.90 4.93 -17.44
N ASN A 121 -20.59 6.14 -17.91
CA ASN A 121 -19.71 6.34 -19.06
C ASN A 121 -18.24 5.96 -18.81
N LEU A 122 -17.76 5.88 -17.56
CA LEU A 122 -16.36 5.51 -17.29
C LEU A 122 -16.08 4.07 -17.78
N TRP A 123 -17.00 3.14 -17.54
CA TRP A 123 -16.89 1.74 -17.95
C TRP A 123 -16.84 1.50 -19.47
N ASN A 124 -17.24 2.51 -20.25
CA ASN A 124 -17.21 2.49 -21.72
C ASN A 124 -16.04 3.26 -22.31
N THR A 125 -15.37 4.10 -21.52
CA THR A 125 -14.34 5.04 -22.00
C THR A 125 -12.95 4.72 -21.47
N ILE A 126 -12.88 4.11 -20.30
CA ILE A 126 -11.65 3.72 -19.62
C ILE A 126 -11.54 2.21 -19.60
N ASP A 127 -10.32 1.71 -19.71
CA ASP A 127 -10.04 0.30 -19.49
C ASP A 127 -10.54 -0.11 -18.09
N ARG A 128 -11.51 -1.02 -18.07
CA ARG A 128 -12.17 -1.50 -16.84
C ARG A 128 -11.17 -2.11 -15.86
N ARG A 129 -10.04 -2.64 -16.35
CA ARG A 129 -8.95 -3.13 -15.52
C ARG A 129 -8.40 -2.01 -14.62
N LEU A 130 -8.16 -0.83 -15.17
CA LEU A 130 -7.70 0.33 -14.41
C LEU A 130 -8.70 0.72 -13.31
N ILE A 131 -10.00 0.64 -13.60
CA ILE A 131 -11.05 0.92 -12.61
C ILE A 131 -10.96 -0.07 -11.44
N ILE A 132 -10.86 -1.37 -11.75
CA ILE A 132 -10.78 -2.44 -10.74
C ILE A 132 -9.49 -2.31 -9.93
N TRP A 133 -8.31 -2.29 -10.55
CA TRP A 133 -7.04 -2.25 -9.82
C TRP A 133 -6.76 -0.92 -9.12
N SER A 134 -7.36 0.19 -9.57
CA SER A 134 -7.37 1.45 -8.82
C SER A 134 -8.00 1.26 -7.44
N ILE A 135 -9.14 0.55 -7.36
CA ILE A 135 -9.82 0.27 -6.10
C ILE A 135 -9.07 -0.79 -5.30
N VAL A 136 -8.75 -1.92 -5.93
CA VAL A 136 -8.08 -3.06 -5.28
C VAL A 136 -6.78 -2.60 -4.65
N ASN A 137 -5.88 -1.97 -5.42
CA ASN A 137 -4.58 -1.56 -4.93
C ASN A 137 -4.70 -0.53 -3.81
N SER A 138 -5.66 0.38 -3.88
CA SER A 138 -5.87 1.37 -2.81
C SER A 138 -6.29 0.72 -1.50
N VAL A 139 -7.15 -0.29 -1.55
CA VAL A 139 -7.65 -0.98 -0.35
C VAL A 139 -6.58 -1.92 0.22
N THR A 140 -5.84 -2.63 -0.63
CA THR A 140 -4.81 -3.59 -0.21
C THR A 140 -3.52 -2.95 0.32
N GLU A 141 -3.38 -1.62 0.26
CA GLU A 141 -2.40 -0.88 1.08
C GLU A 141 -2.58 -1.12 2.58
N LEU A 142 -3.78 -1.53 2.99
CA LEU A 142 -4.03 -2.03 4.33
C LEU A 142 -3.52 -3.47 4.41
N ASN A 143 -2.39 -3.68 5.10
CA ASN A 143 -1.71 -4.98 5.19
C ASN A 143 -2.59 -6.18 5.65
N TYR A 144 -3.74 -5.93 6.29
CA TYR A 144 -4.68 -6.97 6.70
C TYR A 144 -5.69 -7.37 5.60
N ILE A 145 -5.75 -6.62 4.49
CA ILE A 145 -6.56 -6.92 3.31
C ILE A 145 -5.65 -7.48 2.20
N LYS A 146 -5.88 -8.74 1.85
CA LYS A 146 -5.18 -9.46 0.77
C LYS A 146 -5.80 -9.21 -0.60
N GLY A 147 -7.10 -8.92 -0.63
CA GLY A 147 -7.82 -8.71 -1.88
C GLY A 147 -9.24 -8.21 -1.69
N VAL A 148 -9.91 -7.92 -2.81
CA VAL A 148 -11.27 -7.37 -2.87
C VAL A 148 -12.15 -8.25 -3.74
N GLN A 149 -13.31 -8.63 -3.22
CA GLN A 149 -14.38 -9.26 -4.00
C GLN A 149 -15.48 -8.22 -4.25
N PHE A 150 -15.77 -7.94 -5.51
CA PHE A 150 -16.84 -7.02 -5.89
C PHE A 150 -18.19 -7.74 -5.97
N LEU A 151 -19.22 -7.07 -5.47
CA LEU A 151 -20.63 -7.41 -5.66
C LEU A 151 -21.38 -6.18 -6.17
N ILE A 152 -22.34 -6.37 -7.07
CA ILE A 152 -23.22 -5.33 -7.58
C ILE A 152 -24.65 -5.71 -7.21
N GLU A 153 -25.30 -4.89 -6.38
CA GLU A 153 -26.65 -5.18 -5.88
C GLU A 153 -26.78 -6.58 -5.26
N GLY A 154 -25.72 -7.04 -4.57
CA GLY A 154 -25.65 -8.35 -3.92
C GLY A 154 -25.26 -9.52 -4.83
N GLU A 155 -25.14 -9.31 -6.14
CA GLU A 155 -24.69 -10.34 -7.09
C GLU A 155 -23.18 -10.25 -7.31
N LYS A 156 -22.51 -11.41 -7.37
CA LYS A 156 -21.09 -11.44 -7.71
C LYS A 156 -20.90 -10.90 -9.12
N MET A 157 -19.90 -10.04 -9.25
CA MET A 157 -19.52 -9.49 -10.54
C MET A 157 -18.86 -10.58 -11.41
N THR A 158 -19.38 -10.83 -12.61
CA THR A 158 -18.79 -11.80 -13.56
C THR A 158 -18.42 -11.08 -14.85
N PHE A 159 -17.13 -10.83 -15.07
CA PHE A 159 -16.59 -10.52 -16.39
C PHE A 159 -15.35 -11.36 -16.58
N ASP A 160 -15.19 -11.87 -17.80
CA ASP A 160 -13.90 -12.34 -18.26
C ASP A 160 -13.13 -11.13 -18.80
N PHE A 161 -12.07 -10.76 -18.10
CA PHE A 161 -10.95 -10.15 -18.79
C PHE A 161 -10.16 -11.29 -19.44
N GLU A 162 -9.63 -11.11 -20.64
CA GLU A 162 -8.92 -12.16 -21.41
C GLU A 162 -7.83 -12.92 -20.59
N LYS A 163 -7.37 -12.35 -19.48
CA LYS A 163 -6.38 -12.92 -18.53
C LYS A 163 -6.88 -13.06 -17.07
N TYR A 164 -8.04 -12.50 -16.69
CA TYR A 164 -8.47 -12.44 -15.28
C TYR A 164 -9.97 -12.72 -15.12
N SER A 165 -10.32 -13.64 -14.22
CA SER A 165 -11.71 -13.95 -13.85
C SER A 165 -12.18 -13.12 -12.65
N LEU A 166 -13.36 -12.49 -12.75
CA LEU A 166 -14.02 -11.80 -11.61
C LEU A 166 -14.78 -12.71 -10.64
N GLU A 167 -14.78 -14.02 -10.87
CA GLU A 167 -15.43 -14.98 -9.94
C GLU A 167 -14.68 -15.14 -8.61
N SER A 168 -13.41 -14.72 -8.58
CA SER A 168 -12.52 -14.80 -7.43
C SER A 168 -12.08 -13.41 -6.95
N PRO A 169 -11.64 -13.28 -5.67
CA PRO A 169 -11.16 -11.99 -5.16
C PRO A 169 -9.93 -11.47 -5.91
N PHE A 170 -9.92 -10.17 -6.18
CA PHE A 170 -8.81 -9.49 -6.83
C PHE A 170 -7.72 -9.16 -5.84
N MET A 171 -6.49 -9.51 -6.17
CA MET A 171 -5.31 -9.16 -5.41
C MET A 171 -4.63 -7.93 -6.02
N PHE A 172 -3.76 -7.32 -5.22
CA PHE A 172 -2.89 -6.23 -5.67
C PHE A 172 -2.14 -6.61 -6.96
N SER A 173 -2.06 -5.69 -7.92
CA SER A 173 -1.26 -5.86 -9.13
C SER A 173 -0.48 -4.59 -9.45
N GLU A 174 0.80 -4.75 -9.82
CA GLU A 174 1.63 -3.64 -10.29
C GLU A 174 1.48 -3.37 -11.80
N ASP A 175 0.79 -4.24 -12.54
CA ASP A 175 0.68 -4.21 -14.02
C ASP A 175 0.29 -2.83 -14.57
N PHE A 176 -0.49 -2.08 -13.80
CA PHE A 176 -1.07 -0.81 -14.19
C PHE A 176 -0.50 0.39 -13.44
N ILE A 177 0.38 0.21 -12.44
CA ILE A 177 0.90 1.34 -11.67
C ILE A 177 1.82 2.16 -12.56
N ARG A 178 1.53 3.45 -12.68
CA ARG A 178 2.41 4.40 -13.33
C ARG A 178 3.76 4.33 -12.65
N GLU A 179 4.75 3.94 -13.42
CA GLU A 179 6.12 4.05 -12.99
C GLU A 179 6.51 5.49 -12.76
N ASP A 180 6.93 5.80 -11.54
CA ASP A 180 7.90 6.86 -11.37
C ASP A 180 9.22 6.35 -11.97
N LYS A 181 9.53 6.85 -13.18
CA LYS A 181 10.80 6.61 -13.88
C LYS A 181 12.03 6.89 -13.01
N ASN A 182 11.88 7.70 -11.95
CA ASN A 182 12.97 8.02 -11.03
C ASN A 182 13.14 7.00 -9.90
N THR A 183 12.40 5.89 -9.89
CA THR A 183 12.67 4.76 -9.01
C THR A 183 13.83 3.93 -9.56
N PRO A 184 14.55 3.16 -8.71
CA PRO A 184 15.60 2.26 -9.19
C PRO A 184 15.11 1.30 -10.27
N PHE A 185 13.93 0.68 -10.08
CA PHE A 185 13.34 -0.20 -11.08
C PHE A 185 12.90 0.55 -12.34
N GLY A 186 12.27 1.72 -12.21
CA GLY A 186 11.89 2.54 -13.37
C GLY A 186 13.08 2.91 -14.27
N VAL A 187 14.26 3.17 -13.66
CA VAL A 187 15.51 3.36 -14.40
C VAL A 187 15.99 2.08 -15.08
N ILE A 188 15.92 0.92 -14.43
CA ILE A 188 16.25 -0.38 -15.07
C ILE A 188 15.31 -0.68 -16.22
N LYS A 189 14.00 -0.51 -16.05
CA LYS A 189 13.03 -0.79 -17.11
C LYS A 189 13.21 0.16 -18.30
N GLU A 190 13.44 1.45 -18.07
CA GLU A 190 13.74 2.39 -19.15
C GLU A 190 15.06 2.05 -19.85
N PHE A 191 16.08 1.59 -19.12
CA PHE A 191 17.32 1.09 -19.70
C PHE A 191 17.06 -0.13 -20.59
N LEU A 192 16.39 -1.17 -20.08
CA LEU A 192 16.04 -2.38 -20.83
C LEU A 192 15.19 -2.08 -22.06
N ASN A 193 14.21 -1.18 -21.95
CA ASN A 193 13.42 -0.74 -23.11
C ASN A 193 14.28 -0.03 -24.17
N ASN A 194 15.27 0.76 -23.77
CA ASN A 194 16.22 1.33 -24.72
C ASN A 194 17.08 0.24 -25.37
N ILE A 195 17.48 -0.82 -24.65
CA ILE A 195 18.17 -1.98 -25.24
C ILE A 195 17.27 -2.71 -26.26
N LEU A 196 16.04 -3.07 -25.87
CA LEU A 196 15.04 -3.74 -26.72
C LEU A 196 14.74 -2.96 -28.01
N THR A 197 14.69 -1.63 -27.92
CA THR A 197 14.45 -0.76 -29.08
C THR A 197 15.72 -0.35 -29.82
N SER A 198 16.86 -1.01 -29.54
CA SER A 198 18.17 -0.72 -30.13
C SER A 198 18.65 0.74 -29.96
N ARG A 199 18.13 1.43 -28.94
CA ARG A 199 18.50 2.79 -28.50
C ARG A 199 19.67 2.76 -27.53
N TYR A 200 20.75 2.10 -27.94
CA TYR A 200 21.98 1.97 -27.14
C TYR A 200 22.57 3.33 -26.76
N ASP A 201 22.40 4.35 -27.62
CA ASP A 201 22.78 5.73 -27.35
C ASP A 201 22.17 6.25 -26.03
N LYS A 202 20.87 6.02 -25.84
CA LYS A 202 20.15 6.44 -24.64
C LYS A 202 20.52 5.58 -23.44
N ALA A 203 20.53 4.26 -23.62
CA ALA A 203 20.88 3.32 -22.56
C ALA A 203 22.28 3.61 -21.97
N TYR A 204 23.25 3.92 -22.83
CA TYR A 204 24.60 4.28 -22.42
C TYR A 204 24.65 5.53 -21.52
N THR A 205 23.78 6.53 -21.75
CA THR A 205 23.72 7.73 -20.88
C THR A 205 23.18 7.44 -19.47
N MET A 206 22.53 6.29 -19.27
CA MET A 206 21.97 5.87 -17.99
C MET A 206 23.00 5.19 -17.08
N LEU A 207 24.17 4.86 -17.62
CA LEU A 207 25.29 4.32 -16.86
C LEU A 207 25.92 5.35 -15.92
N SER A 208 26.49 4.85 -14.83
CA SER A 208 27.30 5.62 -13.88
C SER A 208 28.53 6.22 -14.55
N ASP A 209 29.05 7.31 -13.98
CA ASP A 209 30.29 7.93 -14.46
C ASP A 209 31.49 6.97 -14.39
N GLU A 210 31.49 6.03 -13.43
CA GLU A 210 32.51 4.99 -13.31
C GLU A 210 32.39 3.97 -14.45
N SER A 211 31.19 3.43 -14.70
CA SER A 211 30.95 2.49 -15.79
C SER A 211 31.27 3.09 -17.16
N ARG A 212 30.87 4.34 -17.43
CA ARG A 212 31.20 5.00 -18.73
C ARG A 212 32.69 5.29 -18.93
N LYS A 213 33.51 5.16 -17.89
CA LYS A 213 34.99 5.22 -18.00
C LYS A 213 35.60 3.84 -18.22
N SER A 214 34.93 2.77 -17.77
CA SER A 214 35.44 1.40 -17.91
C SER A 214 35.07 0.76 -19.24
N ILE A 215 33.84 0.97 -19.73
CA ILE A 215 33.36 0.38 -20.98
C ILE A 215 33.19 1.46 -22.06
N SER A 216 33.67 1.19 -23.28
CA SER A 216 33.43 2.07 -24.43
C SER A 216 31.98 1.97 -24.92
N PHE A 217 31.54 2.93 -25.73
CA PHE A 217 30.19 2.87 -26.31
C PHE A 217 30.03 1.69 -27.27
N GLU A 218 31.05 1.42 -28.09
CA GLU A 218 31.09 0.28 -29.01
C GLU A 218 31.02 -1.06 -28.25
N ASP A 219 31.85 -1.24 -27.23
CA ASP A 219 31.84 -2.49 -26.43
C ASP A 219 30.51 -2.66 -25.70
N PHE A 220 29.96 -1.58 -25.13
CA PHE A 220 28.64 -1.59 -24.51
C PHE A 220 27.55 -2.03 -25.50
N LYS A 221 27.59 -1.49 -26.72
CA LYS A 221 26.61 -1.82 -27.74
C LYS A 221 26.69 -3.29 -28.13
N ASP A 222 27.89 -3.84 -28.31
CA ASP A 222 28.08 -5.23 -28.67
C ASP A 222 27.56 -6.16 -27.56
N ILE A 223 27.96 -5.92 -26.30
CA ILE A 223 27.49 -6.69 -25.13
C ILE A 223 25.96 -6.66 -25.03
N PHE A 224 25.36 -5.47 -25.07
CA PHE A 224 23.92 -5.34 -24.87
C PHE A 224 23.09 -5.72 -26.10
N SER A 225 23.70 -5.80 -27.28
CA SER A 225 23.06 -6.39 -28.47
C SER A 225 22.94 -7.91 -28.32
N ASP A 226 23.97 -8.58 -27.82
CA ASP A 226 23.93 -10.02 -27.55
C ASP A 226 22.92 -10.32 -26.43
N TYR A 227 22.97 -9.55 -25.34
CA TYR A 227 21.99 -9.62 -24.25
C TYR A 227 20.53 -9.45 -24.73
N ASN A 228 20.29 -8.53 -25.69
CA ASN A 228 18.96 -8.32 -26.23
C ASN A 228 18.42 -9.56 -26.98
N ASN A 229 19.30 -10.24 -27.72
CA ASN A 229 18.93 -11.47 -28.42
C ASN A 229 18.62 -12.61 -27.44
N ASP A 230 19.38 -12.71 -26.35
CA ASP A 230 19.16 -13.73 -25.32
C ASP A 230 17.80 -13.56 -24.61
N LEU A 231 17.29 -12.33 -24.51
CA LEU A 231 16.00 -12.01 -23.89
C LEU A 231 14.81 -11.89 -24.86
N GLU A 232 14.97 -12.20 -26.16
CA GLU A 232 13.91 -12.02 -27.17
C GLU A 232 12.57 -12.67 -26.78
N ASN A 233 12.64 -13.83 -26.10
CA ASN A 233 11.47 -14.60 -25.69
C ASN A 233 11.20 -14.53 -24.18
N TYR A 234 11.75 -13.54 -23.49
CA TYR A 234 11.56 -13.34 -22.06
C TYR A 234 10.83 -12.02 -21.81
N ASP A 235 9.91 -12.03 -20.85
CA ASP A 235 9.30 -10.81 -20.33
C ASP A 235 9.59 -10.66 -18.84
N ILE A 236 9.54 -9.42 -18.35
CA ILE A 236 9.70 -9.12 -16.93
C ILE A 236 8.46 -9.60 -16.19
N PHE A 237 8.62 -10.63 -15.34
CA PHE A 237 7.55 -11.16 -14.51
C PHE A 237 7.41 -10.38 -13.20
N THR A 238 8.52 -10.15 -12.49
CA THR A 238 8.52 -9.37 -11.24
C THR A 238 9.92 -8.83 -10.91
N TYR A 239 10.05 -8.04 -9.85
CA TYR A 239 11.32 -7.51 -9.38
C TYR A 239 11.33 -7.28 -7.87
N HIS A 240 12.53 -7.22 -7.29
CA HIS A 240 12.75 -6.91 -5.88
C HIS A 240 13.85 -5.86 -5.72
N THR A 241 13.66 -4.91 -4.80
CA THR A 241 14.63 -3.84 -4.54
C THR A 241 15.23 -3.96 -3.14
N GLN A 242 16.56 -3.99 -3.05
CA GLN A 242 17.32 -4.01 -1.80
C GLN A 242 18.22 -2.77 -1.69
N LYS A 243 18.10 -2.02 -0.59
CA LYS A 243 18.90 -0.80 -0.35
C LYS A 243 20.13 -1.11 0.50
N PHE A 244 21.28 -0.63 0.07
CA PHE A 244 22.56 -0.65 0.79
C PHE A 244 22.99 0.77 1.13
N SER A 245 24.06 0.94 1.91
CA SER A 245 24.53 2.26 2.35
C SER A 245 24.93 3.18 1.19
N ASN A 246 25.43 2.63 0.09
CA ASN A 246 25.99 3.36 -1.04
C ASN A 246 25.40 2.99 -2.42
N TYR A 247 24.55 1.97 -2.50
CA TYR A 247 23.89 1.58 -3.75
C TYR A 247 22.53 0.93 -3.48
N VAL A 248 21.78 0.73 -4.55
CA VAL A 248 20.55 -0.07 -4.57
C VAL A 248 20.75 -1.24 -5.51
N LYS A 249 20.29 -2.42 -5.11
CA LYS A 249 20.22 -3.60 -5.97
C LYS A 249 18.77 -3.83 -6.38
N VAL A 250 18.54 -4.03 -7.67
CA VAL A 250 17.24 -4.41 -8.23
C VAL A 250 17.41 -5.79 -8.86
N THR A 251 16.77 -6.80 -8.29
CA THR A 251 16.73 -8.14 -8.87
C THR A 251 15.52 -8.21 -9.78
N VAL A 252 15.72 -8.46 -11.08
CA VAL A 252 14.65 -8.61 -12.07
C VAL A 252 14.48 -10.10 -12.36
N ILE A 253 13.24 -10.57 -12.33
CA ILE A 253 12.87 -11.95 -12.64
C ILE A 253 12.17 -11.96 -13.98
N TYR A 254 12.82 -12.58 -14.97
CA TYR A 254 12.30 -12.79 -16.31
C TYR A 254 11.66 -14.17 -16.41
N VAL A 255 10.60 -14.30 -17.20
CA VAL A 255 9.94 -15.58 -17.49
C VAL A 255 9.78 -15.74 -18.99
N PHE A 256 10.04 -16.95 -19.49
CA PHE A 256 9.93 -17.26 -20.90
C PHE A 256 8.47 -17.20 -21.37
N LEU A 257 8.26 -16.61 -22.54
CA LEU A 257 6.97 -16.50 -23.20
C LEU A 257 6.82 -17.64 -24.22
N GLU A 258 5.96 -18.61 -23.92
CA GLU A 258 5.52 -19.64 -24.85
C GLU A 258 4.25 -19.22 -25.62
N ALA A 259 3.87 -20.00 -26.62
CA ALA A 259 2.71 -19.69 -27.48
C ALA A 259 1.37 -19.61 -26.71
N ASP A 260 1.28 -20.26 -25.55
CA ASP A 260 0.10 -20.35 -24.68
C ASP A 260 0.23 -19.53 -23.38
N GLY A 261 1.34 -18.84 -23.16
CA GLY A 261 1.54 -17.95 -22.00
C GLY A 261 2.94 -18.05 -21.39
N PHE A 262 3.06 -17.63 -20.13
CA PHE A 262 4.33 -17.65 -19.40
C PHE A 262 4.69 -19.06 -18.90
N ASP A 263 5.88 -19.55 -19.23
CA ASP A 263 6.44 -20.79 -18.63
C ASP A 263 7.26 -20.45 -17.38
N TYR A 264 6.59 -20.46 -16.23
CA TYR A 264 7.22 -20.17 -14.92
C TYR A 264 8.36 -21.12 -14.52
N ASN A 265 8.55 -22.24 -15.23
CA ASN A 265 9.69 -23.14 -15.00
C ASN A 265 10.96 -22.63 -15.69
N LYS A 266 10.82 -21.78 -16.71
CA LYS A 266 11.92 -21.10 -17.42
C LYS A 266 11.99 -19.66 -16.97
N LYS A 267 12.65 -19.45 -15.82
CA LYS A 267 12.90 -18.12 -15.27
C LYS A 267 14.40 -17.81 -15.20
N ILE A 268 14.73 -16.54 -15.43
CA ILE A 268 16.07 -15.98 -15.27
C ILE A 268 15.98 -14.90 -14.19
N GLU A 269 16.95 -14.86 -13.29
CA GLU A 269 17.03 -13.81 -12.25
C GLU A 269 18.32 -13.03 -12.45
N GLU A 270 18.22 -11.71 -12.55
CA GLU A 270 19.37 -10.83 -12.77
C GLU A 270 19.43 -9.69 -11.76
N ASP A 271 20.64 -9.46 -11.24
CA ASP A 271 20.91 -8.41 -10.27
C ASP A 271 21.47 -7.15 -10.93
N TRP A 272 20.75 -6.05 -10.80
CA TRP A 272 21.14 -4.74 -11.29
C TRP A 272 21.59 -3.84 -10.14
N LYS A 273 22.78 -3.25 -10.27
CA LYS A 273 23.29 -2.30 -9.28
C LYS A 273 23.07 -0.88 -9.75
N LEU A 274 22.52 -0.03 -8.88
CA LEU A 274 22.33 1.39 -9.12
C LEU A 274 22.96 2.25 -8.02
N VAL A 275 23.63 3.31 -8.44
CA VAL A 275 24.20 4.35 -7.57
C VAL A 275 23.49 5.67 -7.79
N ARG A 276 23.63 6.60 -6.85
CA ARG A 276 23.01 7.92 -6.95
C ARG A 276 24.05 8.97 -7.31
N GLU A 277 23.90 9.58 -8.48
CA GLU A 277 24.79 10.61 -9.01
C GLU A 277 23.98 11.85 -9.37
N ASN A 278 24.33 13.01 -8.80
CA ASN A 278 23.64 14.28 -9.04
C ASN A 278 22.11 14.21 -8.85
N GLY A 279 21.66 13.42 -7.87
CA GLY A 279 20.24 13.24 -7.54
C GLY A 279 19.50 12.19 -8.37
N MET A 280 20.11 11.66 -9.43
CA MET A 280 19.54 10.65 -10.32
C MET A 280 20.12 9.26 -10.03
N TRP A 281 19.36 8.19 -10.32
CA TRP A 281 19.89 6.84 -10.30
C TRP A 281 20.66 6.55 -11.58
N LYS A 282 21.78 5.85 -11.45
CA LYS A 282 22.68 5.45 -12.53
C LYS A 282 23.03 3.99 -12.40
N ILE A 283 23.06 3.28 -13.53
CA ILE A 283 23.31 1.85 -13.58
C ILE A 283 24.81 1.61 -13.53
N VAL A 284 25.22 0.67 -12.68
CA VAL A 284 26.60 0.19 -12.64
C VAL A 284 26.69 -1.08 -13.45
N VAL A 285 27.34 -0.99 -14.60
CA VAL A 285 27.81 -2.15 -15.36
C VAL A 285 29.26 -2.38 -14.95
N ILE A 286 29.56 -3.61 -14.53
CA ILE A 286 30.91 -4.06 -14.20
C ILE A 286 31.26 -5.11 -15.26
N ASP A 287 32.45 -5.00 -15.84
CA ASP A 287 33.03 -6.04 -16.72
C ASP A 287 33.13 -7.41 -16.03
#